data_AF-D6GSQ5-F1
#
_entry.id   AF-D6GSQ5-F1
#
_cell.length_a   1.000
_cell.length_b   1.000
_cell.length_c   1.000
_cell.angle_alpha   90.00
_cell.angle_beta   90.00
_cell.angle_gamma   90.00
#
_symmetry.space_group_name_H-M   'P 1'
#
loop_
_entity.id
_entity.type
_entity.pdbx_description
1 polymer ?
#
loop_
_entity_poly.entity_id
_entity_poly.type
_entity_poly.pdbx_seq_one_letter_code
_entity_poly.pdbx_strand_id
1 'polypeptide(L)'
;MIQFSGYGLIIVVLDYFGGIFLLSQLTPYLFKTFKEQYITLLLFHIIITVINFCLAKYLNREEVNHTVFELRLEYAVLATGLLLLPIVIMMGKGIVY
;
A
#
# COMPACT_ATOMS: atom_id res chain seq x y z
N MET A 1 3.45 -8.90 20.92
CA MET A 1 3.83 -9.84 19.85
C MET A 1 2.70 -9.79 18.84
N ILE A 2 2.93 -9.28 17.62
CA ILE A 2 1.86 -9.14 16.62
C ILE A 2 1.42 -10.54 16.21
N GLN A 3 0.15 -10.88 16.45
CA GLN A 3 -0.40 -12.17 16.02
C GLN A 3 -0.75 -12.05 14.54
N PHE A 4 -0.05 -12.81 13.70
CA PHE A 4 -0.34 -12.92 12.28
C PHE A 4 -0.41 -14.39 11.87
N SER A 5 -1.28 -14.70 10.92
CA SER A 5 -1.44 -16.04 10.35
C SER A 5 -1.22 -16.01 8.85
N GLY A 6 -0.48 -17.00 8.35
CA GLY A 6 -0.18 -17.21 6.94
C GLY A 6 0.75 -16.18 6.29
N TYR A 7 0.99 -16.34 4.99
CA TYR A 7 2.01 -15.60 4.23
C TYR A 7 1.50 -14.32 3.54
N GLY A 8 0.19 -14.07 3.53
CA GLY A 8 -0.40 -12.98 2.75
C GLY A 8 0.09 -11.58 3.16
N LEU A 9 0.45 -11.37 4.43
CA LEU A 9 1.04 -10.11 4.88
C LEU A 9 2.36 -9.81 4.16
N ILE A 10 3.21 -10.82 3.96
CA ILE A 10 4.50 -10.65 3.27
C ILE A 10 4.25 -10.23 1.81
N ILE A 11 3.29 -10.87 1.14
CA ILE A 11 2.95 -10.54 -0.26
C ILE A 11 2.47 -9.09 -0.36
N VAL A 12 1.56 -8.68 0.51
CA VAL A 12 1.02 -7.30 0.48
C VAL A 12 2.10 -6.27 0.78
N VAL A 13 2.99 -6.54 1.73
CA VAL A 13 4.13 -5.66 2.04
C VAL A 13 5.06 -5.55 0.84
N LEU A 14 5.41 -6.67 0.21
CA LEU A 14 6.27 -6.67 -0.98
C LEU A 14 5.64 -5.93 -2.16
N ASP A 15 4.35 -6.11 -2.39
CA ASP A 15 3.63 -5.42 -3.47
C ASP A 15 3.60 -3.91 -3.24
N TYR A 16 3.30 -3.47 -2.01
CA TYR A 16 3.27 -2.05 -1.66
C TYR A 16 4.65 -1.38 -1.77
N PHE A 17 5.67 -1.92 -1.08
CA PHE A 17 7.01 -1.31 -1.09
C PHE A 17 7.73 -1.51 -2.42
N GLY A 18 7.55 -2.66 -3.07
CA GLY A 18 8.07 -2.92 -4.41
C GLY A 18 7.49 -1.94 -5.43
N GLY A 19 6.18 -1.71 -5.37
CA GLY A 19 5.53 -0.74 -6.23
C GLY A 19 5.96 0.71 -5.95
N ILE A 20 6.11 1.11 -4.68
CA ILE A 20 6.70 2.43 -4.33
C ILE A 20 8.13 2.55 -4.86
N PHE A 21 8.95 1.52 -4.71
CA PHE A 21 10.32 1.54 -5.20
C PHE A 21 10.36 1.72 -6.71
N LEU A 22 9.57 0.95 -7.47
CA LEU A 22 9.46 1.11 -8.91
C LEU A 22 8.96 2.51 -9.29
N LEU A 23 7.96 3.03 -8.57
CA LEU A 23 7.46 4.38 -8.77
C LEU A 23 8.57 5.42 -8.54
N SER A 24 9.35 5.28 -7.46
CA SER A 24 10.44 6.21 -7.14
C SER A 24 11.51 6.27 -8.23
N GLN A 25 11.77 5.14 -8.92
CA GLN A 25 12.69 5.09 -10.03
C GLN A 25 12.08 5.72 -11.29
N LEU A 26 10.80 5.45 -11.59
CA LEU A 26 10.14 5.88 -12.83
C LEU A 26 9.70 7.35 -12.83
N THR A 27 9.26 7.85 -11.67
CA THR A 27 8.62 9.18 -11.57
C THR A 27 9.56 10.32 -11.97
N PRO A 28 10.86 10.34 -11.60
CA PRO A 28 11.81 11.36 -12.06
C PRO A 28 12.03 11.38 -13.58
N TYR A 29 11.89 10.24 -14.25
CA TYR A 29 12.03 10.15 -15.72
C TYR A 29 10.77 10.59 -16.45
N LEU A 30 9.59 10.31 -15.88
CA LEU A 30 8.29 10.59 -16.49
C LEU A 30 7.75 11.99 -16.17
N PHE A 31 8.05 12.52 -14.98
CA PHE A 31 7.48 13.77 -14.48
C PHE A 31 8.59 14.67 -13.95
N LYS A 32 8.69 15.88 -14.53
CA LYS A 32 9.74 16.86 -14.18
C LYS A 32 9.31 17.84 -13.10
N THR A 33 8.00 17.96 -12.84
CA THR A 33 7.49 18.90 -11.84
C THR A 33 7.13 18.19 -10.54
N PHE A 34 7.46 18.79 -9.40
CA PHE A 34 7.10 18.25 -8.07
C PHE A 34 5.60 17.98 -7.94
N LYS A 35 4.76 18.81 -8.57
CA LYS A 35 3.30 18.66 -8.52
C LYS A 35 2.81 17.39 -9.22
N GLU A 36 3.36 17.07 -10.38
CA GLU A 36 3.03 15.84 -11.11
C GLU A 36 3.53 14.60 -10.38
N GLN A 37 4.75 14.65 -9.83
CA GLN A 37 5.32 13.55 -9.05
C GLN A 37 4.44 13.22 -7.82
N TYR A 38 3.95 14.25 -7.13
CA TYR A 38 3.03 14.10 -6.02
C TYR A 38 1.67 13.50 -6.44
N ILE A 39 1.04 14.04 -7.49
CA ILE A 39 -0.26 13.53 -7.96
C ILE A 39 -0.12 12.05 -8.33
N THR A 40 0.98 11.67 -8.98
CA THR A 40 1.31 10.29 -9.31
C THR A 40 1.48 9.42 -8.06
N LEU A 41 2.19 9.89 -7.03
CA LEU A 41 2.33 9.17 -5.76
C LEU A 41 0.98 8.95 -5.07
N LEU A 42 0.12 9.97 -5.04
CA LEU A 42 -1.21 9.88 -4.44
C LEU A 42 -2.09 8.87 -5.18
N LEU A 43 -2.14 8.95 -6.51
CA LEU A 43 -2.89 8.01 -7.34
C LEU A 43 -2.36 6.58 -7.19
N PHE A 44 -1.03 6.42 -7.21
CA PHE A 44 -0.39 5.14 -7.00
C PHE A 44 -0.78 4.56 -5.64
N HIS A 45 -0.73 5.34 -4.56
CA HIS A 45 -1.10 4.91 -3.22
C HIS A 45 -2.56 4.40 -3.16
N ILE A 46 -3.50 5.10 -3.80
CA ILE A 46 -4.90 4.67 -3.85
C ILE A 46 -5.03 3.36 -4.64
N ILE A 47 -4.42 3.30 -5.82
CA ILE A 47 -4.50 2.13 -6.71
C ILE A 47 -3.89 0.89 -6.05
N ILE A 48 -2.68 1.00 -5.51
CA ILE A 48 -1.96 -0.11 -4.90
C ILE A 48 -2.67 -0.60 -3.63
N THR A 49 -3.36 0.29 -2.89
CA THR A 49 -4.18 -0.09 -1.73
C THR A 49 -5.38 -0.93 -2.18
N VAL A 50 -6.05 -0.54 -3.27
CA VAL A 50 -7.18 -1.30 -3.84
C VAL A 50 -6.71 -2.66 -4.38
N ILE A 51 -5.58 -2.69 -5.10
CA ILE A 51 -4.98 -3.94 -5.59
C ILE A 51 -4.65 -4.87 -4.42
N ASN A 52 -3.98 -4.38 -3.38
CA ASN A 52 -3.65 -5.16 -2.20
C ASN A 52 -4.87 -5.64 -1.42
N PHE A 53 -5.94 -4.84 -1.36
CA PHE A 53 -7.21 -5.29 -0.78
C PHE A 53 -7.79 -6.48 -1.56
N CYS A 54 -7.85 -6.36 -2.89
CA CYS A 54 -8.34 -7.43 -3.76
C CYS A 54 -7.47 -8.70 -3.66
N LEU A 55 -6.15 -8.53 -3.64
CA LEU A 55 -5.19 -9.62 -3.49
C LEU A 55 -5.31 -10.30 -2.12
N ALA A 56 -5.38 -9.52 -1.03
CA ALA A 56 -5.60 -10.06 0.31
C ALA A 56 -6.94 -10.81 0.41
N LYS A 57 -8.00 -10.27 -0.20
CA LYS A 57 -9.31 -10.91 -0.27
C LYS A 57 -9.28 -12.21 -1.10
N TYR A 58 -8.49 -12.25 -2.17
CA TYR A 58 -8.28 -13.45 -2.98
C TYR A 58 -7.54 -14.53 -2.17
N LEU A 59 -6.42 -14.16 -1.52
CA LEU A 59 -5.65 -15.08 -0.67
C LEU A 59 -6.49 -15.67 0.47
N ASN A 60 -7.39 -14.86 1.06
CA ASN A 60 -8.30 -15.32 2.12
C ASN A 60 -9.47 -16.21 1.65
N ARG A 61 -9.54 -16.62 0.37
CA ARG A 61 -10.55 -17.58 -0.13
C ARG A 61 -10.08 -19.03 -0.14
N GLU A 62 -8.78 -19.32 -0.23
CA GLU A 62 -8.28 -20.67 -0.54
C GLU A 62 -7.96 -21.53 0.69
N GLU A 63 -8.93 -21.74 1.60
CA GLU A 63 -8.78 -22.55 2.84
C GLU A 63 -7.76 -22.00 3.88
N VAL A 64 -6.88 -21.09 3.48
CA VAL A 64 -5.89 -20.43 4.33
C VAL A 64 -6.46 -19.11 4.85
N ASN A 65 -6.63 -19.02 6.17
CA ASN A 65 -7.01 -17.79 6.84
C ASN A 65 -5.76 -16.95 7.16
N HIS A 66 -5.60 -15.87 6.40
CA HIS A 66 -4.64 -14.81 6.67
C HIS A 66 -5.28 -13.73 7.56
N THR A 67 -4.70 -13.57 8.75
CA THR A 67 -5.15 -12.59 9.74
C THR A 67 -3.97 -11.80 10.29
N VAL A 68 -4.25 -10.56 10.70
CA VAL A 68 -3.31 -9.66 11.37
C VAL A 68 -4.07 -9.02 12.52
N PHE A 69 -3.62 -9.21 13.76
CA PHE A 69 -4.34 -8.81 14.98
C PHE A 69 -5.79 -9.35 15.00
N GLU A 70 -5.97 -10.63 14.68
CA GLU A 70 -7.29 -11.31 14.57
C GLU A 70 -8.22 -10.75 13.48
N LEU A 71 -7.82 -9.66 12.82
CA LEU A 71 -8.54 -9.04 11.73
C LEU A 71 -8.19 -9.75 10.42
N ARG A 72 -9.17 -9.94 9.52
CA ARG A 72 -8.89 -10.50 8.20
C ARG A 72 -7.93 -9.58 7.44
N LEU A 73 -6.96 -10.18 6.75
CA LEU A 73 -5.89 -9.47 6.08
C LEU A 73 -6.40 -8.33 5.18
N GLU A 74 -7.47 -8.53 4.42
CA GLU A 74 -8.00 -7.49 3.53
C GLU A 74 -8.43 -6.22 4.27
N TYR A 75 -9.05 -6.34 5.45
CA TYR A 75 -9.46 -5.18 6.23
C TYR A 75 -8.26 -4.51 6.91
N ALA A 76 -7.23 -5.29 7.28
CA ALA A 76 -6.02 -4.75 7.88
C ALA A 76 -5.23 -3.93 6.86
N VAL A 77 -5.18 -4.40 5.62
CA VAL A 77 -4.60 -3.70 4.47
C VAL A 77 -5.35 -2.41 4.18
N LEU A 78 -6.69 -2.46 4.12
CA LEU A 78 -7.51 -1.27 3.89
C LEU A 78 -7.32 -0.23 4.99
N ALA A 79 -7.35 -0.65 6.26
CA ALA A 79 -7.12 0.23 7.40
C ALA A 79 -5.73 0.87 7.35
N THR A 80 -4.70 0.09 7.02
CA THR A 80 -3.33 0.60 6.90
C THR A 80 -3.20 1.60 5.76
N GLY A 81 -3.79 1.32 4.59
CA GLY A 81 -3.83 2.28 3.47
C GLY A 81 -4.51 3.59 3.86
N LEU A 82 -5.65 3.52 4.53
CA LEU A 82 -6.35 4.71 5.03
C LEU A 82 -5.53 5.50 6.07
N LEU A 83 -4.79 4.81 6.94
CA LEU A 83 -3.90 5.46 7.93
C LEU A 83 -2.69 6.13 7.27
N LEU A 84 -2.17 5.56 6.18
CA LEU A 84 -1.05 6.11 5.44
C LEU A 84 -1.45 7.24 4.49
N LEU A 85 -2.71 7.30 4.07
CA LEU A 85 -3.22 8.33 3.15
C LEU A 85 -2.95 9.77 3.64
N PRO A 86 -3.23 10.16 4.91
CA PRO A 86 -2.85 11.48 5.43
C PRO A 86 -1.36 11.78 5.32
N ILE A 87 -0.49 10.79 5.55
CA ILE A 87 0.96 10.95 5.46
C ILE A 87 1.36 11.24 4.00
N VAL A 88 0.81 10.49 3.05
CA VAL A 88 1.05 10.72 1.61
C VAL A 88 0.59 12.13 1.20
N ILE A 89 -0.55 12.60 1.72
CA ILE A 89 -1.04 13.97 1.49
C ILE A 89 -0.07 15.02 2.10
N MET A 90 0.45 14.76 3.30
CA MET A 90 1.41 15.66 3.97
C MET A 90 2.75 15.72 3.22
N MET A 91 3.21 14.61 2.63
CA MET A 91 4.39 14.60 1.75
C MET A 91 4.20 15.50 0.53
N GLY A 92 3.02 15.47 -0.09
CA GLY A 92 2.68 16.37 -1.19
C GLY A 92 2.70 17.86 -0.86
N LYS A 93 2.44 18.20 0.40
CA LYS A 93 2.51 19.57 0.91
C LYS A 93 3.91 19.97 1.37
N GLY A 94 4.90 19.07 1.29
CA GLY A 94 6.25 19.30 1.80
C GLY A 94 6.33 19.43 3.33
N ILE A 95 5.33 18.91 4.06
CA ILE A 95 5.31 18.92 5.53
C ILE A 95 6.13 17.75 6.09
N VAL A 96 6.12 16.63 5.37
CA VAL A 96 6.87 15.40 5.68
C VAL A 96 7.75 15.11 4.46
N TYR A 97 9.01 14.78 4.70
CA TYR A 97 9.99 14.43 3.67
C TYR A 97 10.14 12.92 3.53
#